data_AF-A0A7V9UB75-F1
#
_entry.id   AF-A0A7V9UB75-F1
#
_cell.length_a   1.000
_cell.length_b   1.000
_cell.length_c   1.000
_cell.angle_alpha   90.00
_cell.angle_beta   90.00
_cell.angle_gamma   90.00
#
_symmetry.space_group_name_H-M   'P 1'
#
loop_
_entity.id
_entity.type
_entity.pdbx_description
1 polymer ?
#
loop_
_entity_poly.entity_id
_entity_poly.type
_entity_poly.pdbx_seq_one_letter_code
_entity_poly.pdbx_strand_id
1 'polypeptide(L)'
;MTRGRGIRANLPQFALLIGINALVGALVGQERSLIPLLAEGGFGLASGFATSLFLVTFGLAKAPSNLIAGLLAERFGPRRVLIAGWLVGVPVPLLLMWAPSWGW
;
A
#
# COMPACT_ATOMS: atom_id res chain seq x y z
N MET A 1 1.77 1.02 -30.48
CA MET A 1 2.29 -0.21 -29.83
C MET A 1 1.12 -1.08 -29.39
N THR A 2 0.59 -1.90 -30.28
CA THR A 2 -0.52 -2.83 -30.00
C THR A 2 0.05 -4.22 -29.72
N ARG A 3 0.53 -4.46 -28.49
CA ARG A 3 0.84 -5.83 -28.05
C ARG A 3 -0.47 -6.62 -27.99
N GLY A 4 -0.48 -7.82 -28.58
CA GLY A 4 -1.66 -8.69 -28.63
C GLY A 4 -2.28 -8.87 -27.24
N ARG A 5 -3.58 -8.64 -27.14
CA ARG A 5 -4.35 -8.72 -25.88
C ARG A 5 -4.60 -10.19 -25.54
N GLY A 6 -3.61 -10.84 -24.95
CA GLY A 6 -3.74 -12.21 -24.45
C GLY A 6 -2.83 -12.43 -23.25
N ILE A 7 -3.31 -13.18 -22.24
CA ILE A 7 -2.53 -13.52 -21.03
C ILE A 7 -1.24 -14.24 -21.43
N ARG A 8 -1.31 -15.17 -22.39
CA ARG A 8 -0.12 -15.88 -22.92
C ARG A 8 0.92 -14.95 -23.56
N ALA A 9 0.48 -13.96 -24.33
CA ALA A 9 1.38 -13.03 -25.01
C ALA A 9 2.05 -12.02 -24.05
N ASN A 10 1.44 -11.78 -22.88
CA ASN A 10 1.93 -10.85 -21.86
C ASN A 10 2.17 -11.56 -20.51
N LEU A 11 2.42 -12.87 -20.54
CA LEU A 11 2.62 -13.72 -19.36
C LEU A 11 3.60 -13.10 -18.35
N PRO A 12 4.77 -12.54 -18.76
CA PRO A 12 5.69 -11.92 -17.81
C PRO A 12 5.10 -10.67 -17.14
N GLN A 13 4.35 -9.83 -17.86
CA GLN A 13 3.70 -8.65 -17.26
C GLN A 13 2.54 -9.03 -16.35
N PHE A 14 1.80 -10.08 -16.71
CA PHE A 14 0.72 -10.62 -15.90
C PHE A 14 1.24 -11.24 -14.60
N ALA A 15 2.29 -12.07 -14.69
CA ALA A 15 2.94 -12.65 -13.52
C ALA A 15 3.54 -11.59 -12.60
N LEU A 16 4.17 -10.54 -13.18
CA LEU A 16 4.67 -9.40 -12.41
C LEU A 16 3.53 -8.68 -11.67
N LEU A 17 2.41 -8.43 -12.35
CA LEU A 17 1.25 -7.77 -11.74
C LEU A 17 0.68 -8.61 -10.59
N ILE A 18 0.55 -9.92 -10.77
CA ILE A 18 0.10 -10.84 -9.71
C ILE A 18 1.09 -10.81 -8.54
N GLY A 19 2.39 -10.96 -8.82
CA GLY A 19 3.42 -10.96 -7.79
C GLY A 19 3.41 -9.67 -6.96
N ILE A 20 3.33 -8.51 -7.62
CA ILE A 20 3.25 -7.22 -6.93
C ILE A 20 1.97 -7.13 -6.08
N ASN A 21 0.81 -7.53 -6.62
CA ASN A 21 -0.44 -7.49 -5.85
C ASN A 21 -0.42 -8.45 -4.65
N ALA A 22 0.18 -9.63 -4.80
CA ALA A 22 0.34 -10.58 -3.71
C ALA A 22 1.26 -10.03 -2.61
N LEU A 23 2.39 -9.43 -2.99
CA LEU A 23 3.32 -8.82 -2.03
C LEU A 23 2.68 -7.64 -1.28
N VAL A 24 1.99 -6.76 -2.00
CA VAL A 24 1.26 -5.63 -1.38
C VAL A 24 0.13 -6.15 -0.47
N GLY A 25 -0.59 -7.18 -0.90
CA GLY A 25 -1.62 -7.83 -0.09
C GLY A 25 -1.07 -8.45 1.19
N ALA A 26 0.08 -9.15 1.09
CA ALA A 26 0.76 -9.74 2.24
C ALA A 26 1.23 -8.67 3.24
N LEU A 27 1.81 -7.57 2.75
CA LEU A 27 2.24 -6.45 3.59
C LEU A 27 1.06 -5.83 4.36
N VAL A 28 -0.03 -5.50 3.67
CA VAL A 28 -1.23 -4.93 4.30
C VAL A 28 -1.90 -5.93 5.25
N GLY A 29 -1.85 -7.22 4.93
CA GLY A 29 -2.32 -8.29 5.81
C GLY A 29 -1.51 -8.34 7.10
N GLN A 30 -0.18 -8.29 7.01
CA GLN A 30 0.70 -8.27 8.16
C GLN A 30 0.44 -7.04 9.04
N GLU A 31 0.32 -5.85 8.45
CA GLU A 31 0.01 -4.61 9.17
C GLU A 31 -1.29 -4.73 9.98
N ARG A 32 -2.36 -5.26 9.36
CA ARG A 32 -3.66 -5.47 10.03
C ARG A 32 -3.61 -6.47 11.16
N SER A 33 -2.74 -7.48 11.08
CA SER A 33 -2.57 -8.45 12.16
C SER A 33 -1.70 -7.93 13.30
N LEU A 34 -0.69 -7.10 12.99
CA LEU A 34 0.27 -6.63 13.98
C LEU A 34 -0.16 -5.35 14.71
N ILE A 35 -0.81 -4.40 14.04
CA ILE A 35 -1.19 -3.11 14.65
C ILE A 35 -2.08 -3.29 15.89
N PRO A 36 -3.14 -4.12 15.88
CA PRO A 36 -3.97 -4.32 17.08
C PRO A 36 -3.20 -4.94 18.25
N LEU A 37 -2.28 -5.88 17.96
CA LEU A 37 -1.43 -6.51 18.97
C LEU A 37 -0.46 -5.50 19.61
N LEU A 38 0.14 -4.63 18.79
CA LEU A 38 1.01 -3.56 19.27
C LEU A 38 0.23 -2.48 20.04
N ALA A 39 -1.00 -2.16 19.63
CA ALA A 39 -1.86 -1.20 20.31
C ALA A 39 -2.27 -1.69 21.71
N GLU A 40 -2.56 -2.99 21.86
CA GLU A 40 -2.91 -3.60 23.13
C GLU A 40 -1.69 -3.72 24.06
N GLY A 41 -0.57 -4.24 23.55
CA GLY A 41 0.65 -4.45 24.35
C GLY A 41 1.45 -3.17 24.66
N GLY A 42 1.43 -2.17 23.77
CA GLY A 42 2.22 -0.95 23.90
C GLY A 42 1.44 0.29 24.36
N PHE A 43 0.15 0.37 24.07
CA PHE A 43 -0.67 1.56 24.34
C PHE A 43 -1.92 1.28 25.19
N GLY A 44 -2.15 0.02 25.61
CA GLY A 44 -3.29 -0.37 26.45
C GLY A 44 -4.65 -0.19 25.77
N LEU A 45 -4.68 -0.07 24.44
CA LEU A 45 -5.92 0.10 23.68
C LEU A 45 -6.56 -1.26 23.41
N ALA A 46 -7.87 -1.36 23.61
CA ALA A 46 -8.61 -2.57 23.26
C ALA A 46 -8.43 -2.88 21.75
N SER A 47 -8.04 -4.12 21.44
CA SER A 47 -7.73 -4.57 20.08
C SER A 47 -8.86 -4.32 19.07
N GLY A 48 -10.12 -4.45 19.50
CA GLY A 48 -11.29 -4.13 18.66
C GLY A 48 -11.41 -2.65 18.29
N PHE A 49 -11.10 -1.74 19.22
CA PHE A 49 -11.11 -0.30 18.97
C PHE A 49 -9.95 0.11 18.06
N ALA A 50 -8.74 -0.40 18.33
CA ALA A 50 -7.56 -0.16 17.51
C ALA A 50 -7.75 -0.65 16.05
N THR A 51 -8.36 -1.82 15.87
CA THR A 51 -8.66 -2.36 14.53
C THR A 51 -9.66 -1.47 13.78
N SER A 52 -10.70 -1.00 14.46
CA SER A 52 -11.73 -0.14 13.87
C SER A 52 -11.14 1.21 13.46
N LEU A 53 -10.34 1.82 14.33
CA LEU A 53 -9.66 3.08 14.05
C LEU A 53 -8.67 2.94 12.88
N PHE A 54 -7.89 1.85 12.86
CA PHE A 54 -7.03 1.54 11.72
C PHE A 54 -7.83 1.46 10.42
N LEU A 55 -8.94 0.71 10.41
CA LEU A 55 -9.75 0.54 9.19
C LEU A 55 -10.33 1.87 8.69
N VAL A 56 -10.84 2.70 9.60
CA VAL A 56 -11.39 4.02 9.27
C VAL A 56 -10.31 4.95 8.74
N THR A 57 -9.21 5.14 9.48
CA THR A 57 -8.12 6.04 9.09
C THR A 57 -7.44 5.57 7.80
N PHE A 58 -7.19 4.27 7.66
CA PHE A 58 -6.64 3.69 6.44
C PHE A 58 -7.58 3.89 5.25
N GLY A 59 -8.88 3.65 5.42
CA GLY A 59 -9.89 3.87 4.38
C GLY A 59 -9.95 5.34 3.95
N LEU A 60 -9.98 6.26 4.92
CA LEU A 60 -9.99 7.70 4.69
C LEU A 60 -8.73 8.21 4.01
N ALA A 61 -7.56 7.63 4.29
CA ALA A 61 -6.33 7.99 3.57
C ALA A 61 -6.31 7.37 2.16
N LYS A 62 -6.72 6.11 2.02
CA LYS A 62 -6.59 5.35 0.76
C LYS A 62 -7.57 5.79 -0.31
N ALA A 63 -8.84 6.03 0.04
CA ALA A 63 -9.86 6.41 -0.93
C ALA A 63 -9.50 7.68 -1.73
N PRO A 64 -9.16 8.83 -1.11
CA PRO A 64 -8.75 10.01 -1.85
C PRO A 64 -7.41 9.81 -2.57
N SER A 65 -6.45 9.11 -1.96
CA SER A 65 -5.17 8.81 -2.62
C SER A 65 -5.36 8.04 -3.91
N ASN A 66 -6.23 7.03 -3.92
CA ASN A 66 -6.55 6.25 -5.11
C ASN A 66 -7.29 7.09 -6.16
N LEU A 67 -8.22 7.95 -5.75
CA LEU A 67 -8.90 8.86 -6.66
C LEU A 67 -7.90 9.82 -7.34
N ILE A 68 -7.04 10.47 -6.55
CA ILE A 68 -6.01 11.38 -7.06
C ILE A 68 -5.04 10.63 -7.97
N ALA A 69 -4.60 9.42 -7.58
CA ALA A 69 -3.74 8.59 -8.42
C ALA A 69 -4.42 8.24 -9.76
N GLY A 70 -5.74 7.98 -9.76
CA GLY A 70 -6.53 7.77 -10.96
C GLY A 70 -6.53 9.00 -11.87
N LEU A 71 -6.88 10.17 -11.32
CA LEU A 71 -6.87 11.44 -12.07
C LEU A 71 -5.49 11.79 -12.62
N LEU A 72 -4.43 11.58 -11.84
CA LEU A 72 -3.05 11.77 -12.28
C LEU A 72 -2.66 10.75 -13.36
N ALA A 73 -3.15 9.51 -13.29
CA ALA A 73 -2.84 8.47 -14.27
C ALA A 73 -3.52 8.74 -15.61
N GLU A 74 -4.73 9.31 -15.60
CA GLU A 74 -5.40 9.80 -16.81
C GLU A 74 -4.61 10.93 -17.47
N ARG A 75 -4.09 11.89 -16.67
CA ARG A 75 -3.38 13.07 -17.19
C ARG A 75 -1.92 12.80 -17.60
N PHE A 76 -1.18 12.03 -16.81
CA PHE A 76 0.26 11.83 -16.97
C PHE A 76 0.65 10.42 -17.41
N GLY A 77 -0.31 9.51 -17.50
CA GLY A 77 -0.12 8.12 -17.87
C GLY A 77 0.21 7.21 -16.66
N PRO A 78 -0.29 5.96 -16.65
CA PRO A 78 -0.23 5.08 -15.49
C PRO A 78 1.19 4.70 -15.08
N ARG A 79 2.12 4.53 -16.03
CA ARG A 79 3.52 4.18 -15.73
C ARG A 79 4.24 5.27 -14.93
N ARG A 80 4.03 6.55 -15.26
CA ARG A 80 4.71 7.66 -14.58
C ARG A 80 4.20 7.81 -13.15
N VAL A 81 2.89 7.71 -12.96
CA VAL A 81 2.26 7.77 -11.64
C VAL A 81 2.70 6.60 -10.76
N LEU A 82 2.78 5.39 -11.31
CA LEU A 82 3.27 4.22 -10.58
C LEU A 82 4.71 4.42 -10.09
N ILE A 83 5.61 4.90 -10.97
CA ILE A 83 7.01 5.15 -10.59
C ILE A 83 7.10 6.23 -9.52
N ALA A 84 6.36 7.34 -9.68
CA ALA A 84 6.33 8.42 -8.69
C ALA A 84 5.82 7.94 -7.33
N GLY A 85 4.76 7.12 -7.33
CA GLY A 85 4.23 6.49 -6.11
C GLY A 85 5.27 5.59 -5.43
N TRP A 86 6.01 4.79 -6.19
CA TRP A 86 7.08 3.96 -5.64
C TRP A 86 8.25 4.78 -5.11
N LEU A 87 8.65 5.87 -5.76
CA LEU A 87 9.71 6.76 -5.26
C LEU A 87 9.38 7.34 -3.88
N VAL A 88 8.10 7.59 -3.60
CA VAL A 88 7.63 8.03 -2.28
C VAL A 88 7.41 6.87 -1.32
N GLY A 89 6.98 5.70 -1.81
CA GLY A 89 6.64 4.54 -0.99
C GLY A 89 7.84 3.72 -0.47
N VAL A 90 8.89 3.52 -1.28
CA VAL A 90 10.08 2.73 -0.86
C VAL A 90 10.78 3.32 0.37
N PRO A 91 10.94 4.65 0.51
CA PRO A 91 11.57 5.22 1.69
C PRO A 91 10.80 4.98 2.99
N VAL A 92 9.47 4.78 2.95
CA VAL A 92 8.63 4.72 4.17
C VAL A 92 9.05 3.59 5.11
N PRO A 93 9.19 2.31 4.69
CA PRO A 93 9.69 1.26 5.57
C PRO A 93 11.08 1.54 6.15
N LEU A 94 11.97 2.17 5.37
CA LEU A 94 13.32 2.50 5.83
C LEU A 94 13.27 3.57 6.94
N LEU A 95 12.44 4.59 6.75
CA LEU A 95 12.19 5.61 7.76
C LEU A 95 11.63 4.99 9.04
N LEU A 96 10.67 4.06 8.93
CA LEU A 96 10.09 3.37 10.09
C LEU A 96 11.09 2.43 10.80
N MET A 97 11.98 1.76 10.06
CA MET A 97 13.00 0.87 10.64
C MET A 97 14.09 1.63 11.41
N TRP A 98 14.40 2.86 10.98
CA TRP A 98 15.42 3.71 11.61
C TRP A 98 14.84 4.81 12.50
N ALA A 99 13.51 4.86 12.66
CA ALA A 99 12.86 5.85 13.50
C ALA A 99 13.32 5.69 14.96
N PRO A 100 13.89 6.73 15.60
CA PRO A 100 14.36 6.65 16.98
C PRO A 100 13.20 6.66 17.98
N SER A 101 12.05 7.22 17.60
CA SER A 101 10.83 7.25 18.42
C SER A 101 9.59 7.50 17.56
N TRP A 102 8.39 7.28 18.11
CA TRP A 102 7.12 7.53 17.41
C TRP A 102 6.62 8.97 17.51
N GLY A 103 7.37 9.86 18.19
CA GLY A 103 7.05 11.28 18.26
C GLY A 103 7.52 12.09 17.05
N TRP A 104 8.41 11.52 16.24
CA TRP A 104 9.08 12.12 15.08
C TRP A 104 9.94 11.09 14.34
#